data_AF-A0A9W8XLD9-F1
#
_entry.id   AF-A0A9W8XLD9-F1
#
_cell.length_a   1.000
_cell.length_b   1.000
_cell.length_c   1.000
_cell.angle_alpha   90.00
_cell.angle_beta   90.00
_cell.angle_gamma   90.00
#
_symmetry.space_group_name_H-M   'P 1'
#
loop_
_entity.id
_entity.type
_entity.pdbx_description
1 polymer ?
#
loop_
_entity_poly.entity_id
_entity_poly.type
_entity_poly.pdbx_seq_one_letter_code
_entity_poly.pdbx_strand_id
1 'polypeptide(L)'
;MLPATASPSANGDAFDHLLHWDREEGDTIVEWDQEGWSEDDEEEDDEDEGAASIHAVDGEVESIANGLEYNSLDAEEVAIRQLHQHSRERAGKVPKEVVIGIINESIEAFMNEWSPSKINEIAPESKEQSLDPIRLWEDGEALNRRGELIEKYKFEVRLFENKLDRLAEEICKIPQKSEKQTRQHCRNLEMHVHNLEAAKWYLSIYELPPADTGDGSDHEQHRIPATQGSTSGHDAEVIDLGSSPESSQHGDEREMLVDAEEPAVTQCTLANPSTMTSDLTAPRTLELVRLKSTVTESEGVSPIDPDGASVSPAARHAESRSRKSQKGRGSRPEIASILTVSGWDMQDLVAAKDRKRIIMKVMLGMSREERAMIHKRIRALKKANLLKEISTCIDMLYRKEQKMLGVLPSDLPKIMGMTSFFLCWWLADDYMRKTPSDQQLHELVTGLHQCDDLSTFYDWVYFILNRNFSEEAFRNAQAPSQEEIIVISDDDESKSAKSLSRKEQTPRRVQARHLPQDNVITLD
;
A
#
# COMPACT_ATOMS: atom_id res chain seq x y z
N MET A 1 32.10 -30.03 -3.02
CA MET A 1 32.50 -29.61 -1.65
C MET A 1 32.09 -28.16 -1.52
N LEU A 2 31.08 -27.86 -0.70
CA LEU A 2 30.70 -26.46 -0.44
C LEU A 2 31.81 -25.81 0.41
N PRO A 3 32.20 -24.56 0.14
CA PRO A 3 33.09 -23.83 1.05
C PRO A 3 32.38 -23.67 2.40
N ALA A 4 33.10 -23.90 3.49
CA ALA A 4 32.57 -23.67 4.83
C ALA A 4 32.15 -22.21 4.97
N THR A 5 30.99 -21.96 5.59
CA THR A 5 30.52 -20.62 5.93
C THR A 5 31.55 -19.91 6.80
N ALA A 6 32.29 -18.97 6.20
CA ALA A 6 33.19 -18.11 6.94
C ALA A 6 32.36 -17.22 7.87
N SER A 7 32.59 -17.32 9.18
CA SER A 7 31.99 -16.40 10.14
C SER A 7 32.34 -14.96 9.75
N PRO A 8 31.37 -14.03 9.72
CA PRO A 8 31.67 -12.64 9.44
C PRO A 8 32.65 -12.10 10.49
N SER A 9 33.78 -11.57 10.00
CA SER A 9 34.72 -10.83 10.84
C SER A 9 33.99 -9.64 11.47
N ALA A 10 34.13 -9.48 12.78
CA ALA A 10 33.59 -8.33 13.51
C ALA A 10 34.35 -7.05 13.12
N ASN A 11 33.93 -6.42 12.01
CA ASN A 11 34.43 -5.14 11.56
C ASN A 11 33.76 -4.03 12.38
N GLY A 12 34.44 -3.57 13.44
CA GLY A 12 33.96 -2.54 14.36
C GLY A 12 33.80 -1.12 13.79
N ASP A 13 33.84 -0.94 12.46
CA ASP A 13 33.77 0.35 11.76
C ASP A 13 32.45 0.55 10.96
N ALA A 14 31.48 -0.35 11.10
CA ALA A 14 30.28 -0.36 10.23
C ALA A 14 29.26 0.79 10.48
N PHE A 15 29.38 1.54 11.58
CA PHE A 15 28.33 2.45 12.07
C PHE A 15 28.70 3.94 12.14
N ASP A 16 29.80 4.35 11.51
CA ASP A 16 30.23 5.77 11.43
C ASP A 16 29.23 6.67 10.66
N HIS A 17 28.27 6.06 9.94
CA HIS A 17 27.18 6.77 9.27
C HIS A 17 26.18 7.46 10.22
N LEU A 18 26.16 7.11 11.52
CA LEU A 18 25.35 7.82 12.52
C LEU A 18 26.11 8.93 13.27
N LEU A 19 27.28 9.37 12.79
CA LEU A 19 28.04 10.51 13.35
C LEU A 19 28.00 11.77 12.47
N HIS A 20 27.28 11.76 11.35
CA HIS A 20 27.22 12.90 10.41
C HIS A 20 26.17 13.98 10.75
N TRP A 21 25.39 13.81 11.82
CA TRP A 21 24.14 14.56 12.08
C TRP A 21 24.31 16.00 12.61
N ASP A 22 25.52 16.48 12.86
CA ASP A 22 25.76 17.81 13.45
C ASP A 22 25.94 18.93 12.40
N ARG A 23 25.36 18.76 11.21
CA ARG A 23 25.41 19.75 10.12
C ARG A 23 24.03 20.28 9.78
N GLU A 24 23.66 21.36 10.46
CA GLU A 24 22.46 22.14 10.18
C GLU A 24 22.39 22.59 8.70
N GLU A 25 21.27 22.32 8.03
CA GLU A 25 20.74 23.23 7.00
C GLU A 25 19.21 23.02 6.80
N GLY A 26 18.43 23.68 7.66
CA GLY A 26 17.03 24.10 7.45
C GLY A 26 16.05 23.15 6.75
N ASP A 27 15.49 22.18 7.49
CA ASP A 27 14.28 21.46 7.05
C ASP A 27 12.99 22.08 7.64
N THR A 28 11.90 22.00 6.87
CA THR A 28 10.61 22.59 7.22
C THR A 28 9.85 21.62 8.12
N ILE A 29 9.69 21.97 9.40
CA ILE A 29 8.96 21.18 10.38
C ILE A 29 7.55 20.87 9.87
N VAL A 30 7.33 19.61 9.48
CA VAL A 30 6.00 19.03 9.34
C VAL A 30 5.61 18.48 10.70
N GLU A 31 4.76 19.22 11.39
CA GLU A 31 4.11 18.82 12.65
C GLU A 31 3.20 17.62 12.35
N TRP A 32 3.50 16.47 12.96
CA TRP A 32 2.66 15.28 12.92
C TRP A 32 1.90 15.18 14.24
N ASP A 33 0.61 15.54 14.22
CA ASP A 33 -0.22 15.51 15.41
C ASP A 33 -0.38 14.10 15.98
N GLN A 34 -0.33 14.05 17.31
CA GLN A 34 -0.23 12.86 18.14
C GLN A 34 -1.62 12.27 18.44
N GLU A 35 -2.37 11.86 17.41
CA GLU A 35 -3.70 11.26 17.59
C GLU A 35 -3.77 9.83 17.02
N GLY A 36 -3.92 8.84 17.91
CA GLY A 36 -4.01 7.42 17.52
C GLY A 36 -3.60 6.38 18.57
N TRP A 37 -3.15 6.79 19.76
CA TRP A 37 -2.88 5.89 20.88
C TRP A 37 -3.93 6.10 21.97
N SER A 38 -4.90 5.20 22.08
CA SER A 38 -5.79 5.12 23.24
C SER A 38 -5.00 4.56 24.42
N GLU A 39 -4.79 5.35 25.47
CA GLU A 39 -4.21 4.93 26.76
C GLU A 39 -5.22 4.11 27.60
N ASP A 40 -6.04 3.27 26.96
CA ASP A 40 -7.00 2.35 27.58
C ASP A 40 -6.49 0.91 27.39
N ASP A 41 -5.85 0.34 28.43
CA ASP A 41 -5.67 -1.12 28.76
C ASP A 41 -4.35 -1.45 29.51
N GLU A 42 -3.90 -0.59 30.46
CA GLU A 42 -2.98 -1.03 31.55
C GLU A 42 -3.53 -0.56 32.92
N GLU A 43 -4.69 -1.12 33.32
CA GLU A 43 -5.05 -1.25 34.76
C GLU A 43 -4.16 -2.34 35.38
N GLU A 44 -2.92 -2.01 35.74
CA GLU A 44 -2.11 -2.87 36.63
C GLU A 44 -2.32 -2.45 38.10
N ASP A 45 -2.76 -3.40 38.92
CA ASP A 45 -2.96 -3.30 40.37
C ASP A 45 -1.65 -2.96 41.10
N ASP A 46 -1.47 -1.69 41.51
CA ASP A 46 -0.54 -1.31 42.59
C ASP A 46 -1.26 -1.38 43.95
N GLU A 47 -1.62 -2.60 44.38
CA GLU A 47 -2.07 -2.84 45.77
C GLU A 47 -0.89 -2.75 46.77
N ASP A 48 -0.95 -1.73 47.63
CA ASP A 48 -0.50 -1.71 49.03
C ASP A 48 0.90 -2.26 49.40
N GLU A 49 1.85 -1.34 49.66
CA GLU A 49 2.64 -1.43 50.91
C GLU A 49 2.86 -0.06 51.59
N GLY A 50 2.11 0.18 52.67
CA GLY A 50 2.77 0.49 53.95
C GLY A 50 3.34 1.90 54.19
N ALA A 51 2.62 2.98 53.87
CA ALA A 51 2.97 4.33 54.33
C ALA A 51 2.83 4.47 55.87
N ALA A 52 3.91 4.20 56.61
CA ALA A 52 3.95 4.31 58.07
C ALA A 52 3.71 5.76 58.54
N SER A 53 2.54 6.00 59.14
CA SER A 53 2.17 7.27 59.77
C SER A 53 3.09 7.60 60.95
N ILE A 54 4.09 8.45 60.72
CA ILE A 54 4.90 9.02 61.81
C ILE A 54 4.12 10.20 62.42
N HIS A 55 3.75 10.01 63.68
CA HIS A 55 3.00 10.96 64.49
C HIS A 55 3.62 12.36 64.49
N ALA A 56 2.79 13.37 64.21
CA ALA A 56 3.09 14.73 64.64
C ALA A 56 3.11 14.76 66.19
N VAL A 57 4.25 15.16 66.75
CA VAL A 57 4.37 15.51 68.18
C VAL A 57 4.38 17.03 68.24
N ASP A 58 3.30 17.57 68.80
CA ASP A 58 3.13 18.98 69.09
C ASP A 58 4.15 19.44 70.15
N GLY A 59 4.69 20.65 69.98
CA GLY A 59 5.93 21.05 70.65
C GLY A 59 6.12 22.56 70.68
N GLU A 60 5.27 23.25 71.44
CA GLU A 60 5.48 24.65 71.80
C GLU A 60 6.87 24.86 72.43
N VAL A 61 7.69 25.72 71.82
CA VAL A 61 8.87 26.31 72.50
C VAL A 61 8.91 27.80 72.20
N GLU A 62 9.15 28.57 73.26
CA GLU A 62 8.88 30.00 73.32
C GLU A 62 9.82 30.88 72.48
N SER A 63 9.25 32.01 72.07
CA SER A 63 9.91 33.27 71.72
C SER A 63 11.23 33.53 72.48
N ILE A 64 12.36 33.53 71.76
CA ILE A 64 13.51 34.37 72.10
C ILE A 64 13.82 35.28 70.92
N ALA A 65 13.50 36.56 71.08
CA ALA A 65 13.95 37.59 70.17
C ALA A 65 15.47 37.77 70.30
N ASN A 66 16.19 37.63 69.19
CA ASN A 66 17.50 38.24 69.01
C ASN A 66 17.66 38.62 67.54
N GLY A 67 17.76 39.93 67.28
CA GLY A 67 18.08 40.44 65.96
C GLY A 67 19.54 40.14 65.63
N LEU A 68 19.78 39.38 64.57
CA LEU A 68 21.09 39.27 63.94
C LEU A 68 20.91 39.48 62.44
N GLU A 69 21.22 40.70 62.04
CA GLU A 69 21.26 41.16 60.66
C GLU A 69 22.35 40.39 59.89
N TYR A 70 21.94 39.37 59.12
CA TYR A 70 22.84 38.52 58.34
C TYR A 70 22.56 38.60 56.84
N ASN A 71 22.60 39.82 56.31
CA ASN A 71 22.64 40.06 54.87
C ASN A 71 24.03 39.66 54.35
N SER A 72 24.11 38.68 53.43
CA SER A 72 25.25 38.34 52.52
C SER A 72 25.61 36.84 52.39
N LEU A 73 24.67 35.90 52.50
CA LEU A 73 24.86 34.49 52.08
C LEU A 73 23.86 34.04 50.97
N ASP A 74 23.08 34.98 50.43
CA ASP A 74 21.88 34.71 49.62
C ASP A 74 22.12 34.55 48.10
N ALA A 75 23.38 34.48 47.65
CA ALA A 75 23.71 34.27 46.23
C ALA A 75 24.07 32.81 45.93
N GLU A 76 24.93 32.21 46.76
CA GLU A 76 25.42 30.84 46.56
C GLU A 76 24.38 29.80 46.96
N GLU A 77 23.64 30.02 48.06
CA GLU A 77 22.55 29.11 48.44
C GLU A 77 21.37 29.18 47.45
N VAL A 78 21.06 30.36 46.91
CA VAL A 78 20.06 30.50 45.82
C VAL A 78 20.54 29.81 44.55
N ALA A 79 21.82 29.92 44.18
CA ALA A 79 22.39 29.18 43.05
C ALA A 79 22.33 27.65 43.27
N ILE A 80 22.63 27.15 44.47
CA ILE A 80 22.51 25.72 44.81
C ILE A 80 21.06 25.26 44.78
N ARG A 81 20.10 26.07 45.28
CA ARG A 81 18.67 25.75 45.22
C ARG A 81 18.12 25.77 43.79
N GLN A 82 18.54 26.71 42.95
CA GLN A 82 18.20 26.74 41.51
C GLN A 82 18.82 25.56 40.74
N LEU A 83 20.06 25.17 41.05
CA LEU A 83 20.70 23.99 40.47
C LEU A 83 19.93 22.71 40.84
N HIS A 84 19.48 22.57 42.09
CA HIS A 84 18.66 21.45 42.53
C HIS A 84 17.22 21.48 41.97
N GLN A 85 16.62 22.66 41.74
CA GLN A 85 15.33 22.77 41.05
C GLN A 85 15.45 22.36 39.58
N HIS A 86 16.45 22.84 38.84
CA HIS A 86 16.69 22.39 37.46
C HIS A 86 17.06 20.90 37.36
N SER A 87 17.60 20.31 38.42
CA SER A 87 17.86 18.86 38.50
C SER A 87 16.58 18.05 38.76
N ARG A 88 15.61 18.62 39.50
CA ARG A 88 14.30 17.98 39.76
C ARG A 88 13.30 18.15 38.62
N GLU A 89 13.31 19.29 37.91
CA GLU A 89 12.43 19.53 36.75
C GLU A 89 12.80 18.71 35.51
N ARG A 90 13.97 18.04 35.50
CA ARG A 90 14.43 17.15 34.42
C ARG A 90 14.35 15.66 34.76
N ALA A 91 13.84 15.29 35.94
CA ALA A 91 13.92 13.94 36.51
C ALA A 91 13.01 12.88 35.85
N GLY A 92 12.68 13.00 34.56
CA GLY A 92 11.77 12.09 33.86
C GLY A 92 11.84 12.14 32.33
N LYS A 93 12.95 12.62 31.74
CA LYS A 93 13.20 12.53 30.29
C LYS A 93 14.50 11.80 30.05
N VAL A 94 14.45 10.74 29.22
CA VAL A 94 15.65 9.99 28.81
C VAL A 94 16.54 10.92 27.95
N PRO A 95 17.87 11.01 28.20
CA PRO A 95 18.77 11.79 27.35
C PRO A 95 18.75 11.31 25.90
N LYS A 96 18.92 12.22 24.94
CA LYS A 96 18.84 11.90 23.51
C LYS A 96 19.91 10.88 23.10
N GLU A 97 21.08 10.94 23.72
CA GLU A 97 22.21 10.05 23.52
C GLU A 97 21.87 8.61 23.96
N VAL A 98 21.12 8.47 25.06
CA VAL A 98 20.62 7.17 25.55
C VAL A 98 19.52 6.62 24.63
N VAL A 99 18.63 7.50 24.13
CA VAL A 99 17.62 7.11 23.12
C VAL A 99 18.28 6.58 21.84
N ILE A 100 19.32 7.26 21.32
CA ILE A 100 20.09 6.81 20.16
C ILE A 100 20.78 5.47 20.45
N GLY A 101 21.37 5.30 21.64
CA GLY A 101 21.96 4.03 22.08
C GLY A 101 20.96 2.87 22.03
N ILE A 102 19.75 3.06 22.56
CA ILE A 102 18.67 2.06 22.56
C ILE A 102 18.19 1.75 21.13
N ILE A 103 18.09 2.75 20.26
CA ILE A 103 17.71 2.55 18.85
C ILE A 103 18.75 1.65 18.16
N ASN A 104 20.04 1.97 18.30
CA ASN A 104 21.12 1.21 17.68
C ASN A 104 21.21 -0.22 18.22
N GLU A 105 21.12 -0.39 19.54
CA GLU A 105 21.05 -1.71 20.20
C GLU A 105 19.87 -2.54 19.68
N SER A 106 18.70 -1.92 19.47
CA SER A 106 17.51 -2.58 18.94
C SER A 106 17.69 -3.00 17.48
N ILE A 107 18.24 -2.11 16.63
CA ILE A 107 18.55 -2.43 15.22
C ILE A 107 19.55 -3.58 15.14
N GLU A 108 20.62 -3.56 15.94
CA GLU A 108 21.61 -4.64 16.01
C GLU A 108 20.97 -5.96 16.48
N ALA A 109 20.10 -5.92 17.48
CA ALA A 109 19.35 -7.10 17.93
C ALA A 109 18.50 -7.69 16.80
N PHE A 110 17.72 -6.88 16.08
CA PHE A 110 16.90 -7.34 14.96
C PHE A 110 17.74 -7.87 13.79
N MET A 111 18.89 -7.26 13.49
CA MET A 111 19.82 -7.75 12.47
C MET A 111 20.42 -9.11 12.86
N ASN A 112 20.79 -9.30 14.12
CA ASN A 112 21.33 -10.55 14.64
C ASN A 112 20.27 -11.66 14.75
N GLU A 113 19.00 -11.30 14.95
CA GLU A 113 17.89 -12.27 14.96
C GLU A 113 17.41 -12.64 13.55
N TRP A 114 17.83 -11.90 12.52
CA TRP A 114 17.42 -12.12 11.15
C TRP A 114 18.09 -13.37 10.54
N SER A 115 17.34 -14.13 9.75
CA SER A 115 17.91 -15.19 8.91
C SER A 115 17.05 -15.42 7.66
N PRO A 116 17.62 -15.93 6.55
CA PRO A 116 16.87 -16.19 5.32
C PRO A 116 15.70 -17.17 5.52
N SER A 117 15.83 -18.11 6.47
CA SER A 117 14.76 -19.07 6.81
C SER A 117 13.47 -18.39 7.27
N LYS A 118 13.56 -17.26 7.98
CA LYS A 118 12.41 -16.50 8.49
C LYS A 118 11.60 -15.81 7.38
N ILE A 119 12.15 -15.63 6.18
CA ILE A 119 11.44 -15.00 5.05
C ILE A 119 10.13 -15.78 4.73
N ASN A 120 10.16 -17.11 4.85
CA ASN A 120 9.01 -17.97 4.59
C ASN A 120 7.92 -17.91 5.68
N GLU A 121 8.27 -17.53 6.92
CA GLU A 121 7.31 -17.44 8.04
C GLU A 121 6.38 -16.23 7.90
N ILE A 122 6.87 -15.15 7.28
CA ILE A 122 6.14 -13.89 7.10
C ILE A 122 5.14 -13.96 5.93
N ALA A 123 5.36 -14.87 4.96
CA ALA A 123 4.55 -15.01 3.74
C ALA A 123 3.99 -16.45 3.55
N PRO A 124 3.09 -16.93 4.44
CA PRO A 124 2.64 -18.33 4.47
C PRO A 124 1.83 -18.79 3.25
N GLU A 125 1.35 -17.88 2.39
CA GLU A 125 0.52 -18.23 1.22
C GLU A 125 1.33 -18.58 -0.04
N SER A 126 2.61 -18.21 -0.13
CA SER A 126 3.49 -18.59 -1.24
C SER A 126 4.04 -20.01 -1.05
N LYS A 127 3.31 -21.00 -1.60
CA LYS A 127 3.63 -22.44 -1.62
C LYS A 127 5.13 -22.76 -1.72
N GLU A 128 5.73 -23.18 -0.61
CA GLU A 128 7.00 -23.94 -0.47
C GLU A 128 8.04 -23.75 -1.60
N GLN A 129 8.29 -22.51 -2.05
CA GLN A 129 9.42 -22.22 -2.91
C GLN A 129 10.65 -22.24 -2.02
N SER A 130 11.38 -23.35 -2.08
CA SER A 130 12.69 -23.49 -1.42
C SER A 130 13.56 -22.28 -1.79
N LEU A 131 13.87 -21.45 -0.80
CA LEU A 131 14.77 -20.29 -0.92
C LEU A 131 16.22 -20.74 -1.06
N ASP A 132 16.48 -21.55 -2.08
CA ASP A 132 17.81 -22.01 -2.47
C ASP A 132 18.49 -20.87 -3.26
N PRO A 133 19.59 -20.29 -2.74
CA PRO A 133 20.32 -19.24 -3.41
C PRO A 133 20.76 -19.59 -4.83
N ILE A 134 21.09 -20.86 -5.07
CA ILE A 134 21.57 -21.33 -6.38
C ILE A 134 20.42 -21.25 -7.38
N ARG A 135 19.23 -21.76 -7.02
CA ARG A 135 18.03 -21.69 -7.87
C ARG A 135 17.58 -20.26 -8.14
N LEU A 136 17.56 -19.40 -7.11
CA LEU A 136 17.21 -17.99 -7.29
C LEU A 136 18.15 -17.31 -8.30
N TRP A 137 19.45 -17.60 -8.21
CA TRP A 137 20.45 -17.10 -9.15
C TRP A 137 20.25 -17.67 -10.57
N GLU A 138 20.11 -19.00 -10.70
CA GLU A 138 19.87 -19.70 -11.97
C GLU A 138 18.60 -19.23 -12.67
N ASP A 139 17.49 -19.05 -11.95
CA ASP A 139 16.22 -18.53 -12.48
C ASP A 139 16.38 -17.09 -13.00
N GLY A 140 17.13 -16.24 -12.27
CA GLY A 140 17.42 -14.86 -12.67
C GLY A 140 18.25 -14.76 -13.95
N GLU A 141 19.23 -15.66 -14.11
CA GLU A 141 20.10 -15.77 -15.28
C GLU A 141 19.33 -16.39 -16.48
N ALA A 142 18.60 -17.49 -16.26
CA ALA A 142 17.82 -18.18 -17.30
C ALA A 142 16.70 -17.32 -17.90
N LEU A 143 16.11 -16.42 -17.11
CA LEU A 143 15.14 -15.43 -17.58
C LEU A 143 15.78 -14.17 -18.18
N ASN A 144 17.12 -14.05 -18.15
CA ASN A 144 17.88 -12.84 -18.50
C ASN A 144 17.39 -11.57 -17.76
N ARG A 145 16.97 -11.74 -16.50
CA ARG A 145 16.43 -10.66 -15.62
C ARG A 145 17.36 -10.30 -14.48
N ARG A 146 18.47 -11.01 -14.30
CA ARG A 146 19.43 -10.77 -13.23
C ARG A 146 19.86 -9.31 -13.07
N GLY A 147 20.15 -8.59 -14.16
CA GLY A 147 20.49 -7.16 -14.11
C GLY A 147 19.35 -6.27 -13.60
N GLU A 148 18.11 -6.57 -13.99
CA GLU A 148 16.90 -5.90 -13.48
C GLU A 148 16.73 -6.15 -11.97
N LEU A 149 16.98 -7.39 -11.52
CA LEU A 149 16.87 -7.79 -10.11
C LEU A 149 17.95 -7.13 -9.24
N ILE A 150 19.19 -7.00 -9.73
CA ILE A 150 20.27 -6.28 -9.04
C ILE A 150 19.86 -4.81 -8.80
N GLU A 151 19.40 -4.11 -9.84
CA GLU A 151 18.97 -2.70 -9.71
C GLU A 151 17.73 -2.55 -8.83
N LYS A 152 16.78 -3.50 -8.90
CA LYS A 152 15.63 -3.57 -8.00
C LYS A 152 16.08 -3.65 -6.52
N TYR A 153 16.91 -4.62 -6.17
CA TYR A 153 17.33 -4.80 -4.77
C TYR A 153 18.28 -3.69 -4.29
N LYS A 154 19.10 -3.10 -5.16
CA LYS A 154 19.85 -1.85 -4.85
C LYS A 154 18.94 -0.66 -4.59
N PHE A 155 17.77 -0.59 -5.22
CA PHE A 155 16.77 0.43 -4.90
C PHE A 155 16.08 0.13 -3.57
N GLU A 156 15.69 -1.13 -3.32
CA GLU A 156 15.02 -1.54 -2.07
C GLU A 156 15.92 -1.38 -0.83
N VAL A 157 17.21 -1.73 -0.90
CA VAL A 157 18.19 -1.48 0.18
C VAL A 157 18.21 0.00 0.55
N ARG A 158 18.43 0.90 -0.43
CA ARG A 158 18.41 2.35 -0.20
C ARG A 158 17.07 2.85 0.33
N LEU A 159 15.95 2.29 -0.13
CA LEU A 159 14.62 2.67 0.34
C LEU A 159 14.43 2.33 1.83
N PHE A 160 14.89 1.16 2.28
CA PHE A 160 14.75 0.75 3.67
C PHE A 160 15.75 1.42 4.61
N GLU A 161 16.98 1.69 4.16
CA GLU A 161 17.96 2.53 4.88
C GLU A 161 17.37 3.92 5.19
N ASN A 162 16.96 4.67 4.16
CA ASN A 162 16.32 5.99 4.32
C ASN A 162 15.04 5.96 5.19
N LYS A 163 14.35 4.80 5.25
CA LYS A 163 13.16 4.66 6.09
C LYS A 163 13.51 4.38 7.55
N LEU A 164 14.56 3.60 7.83
CA LEU A 164 15.08 3.40 9.18
C LEU A 164 15.61 4.71 9.76
N ASP A 165 16.38 5.49 8.98
CA ASP A 165 16.87 6.81 9.39
C ASP A 165 15.72 7.74 9.82
N ARG A 166 14.69 7.87 8.97
CA ARG A 166 13.50 8.68 9.30
C ARG A 166 12.78 8.17 10.56
N LEU A 167 12.63 6.86 10.74
CA LEU A 167 11.96 6.31 11.92
C LEU A 167 12.81 6.52 13.20
N ALA A 168 14.13 6.41 13.11
CA ALA A 168 15.04 6.73 14.20
C ALA A 168 14.96 8.22 14.58
N GLU A 169 14.90 9.13 13.60
CA GLU A 169 14.62 10.55 13.85
C GLU A 169 13.26 10.79 14.53
N GLU A 170 12.20 10.11 14.06
CA GLU A 170 10.84 10.23 14.62
C GLU A 170 10.82 9.75 16.08
N ILE A 171 11.46 8.63 16.41
CA ILE A 171 11.62 8.13 17.79
C ILE A 171 12.40 9.14 18.64
N CYS A 172 13.46 9.76 18.11
CA CYS A 172 14.23 10.80 18.80
C CYS A 172 13.46 12.11 19.03
N LYS A 173 12.40 12.40 18.25
CA LYS A 173 11.55 13.59 18.39
C LYS A 173 10.47 13.41 19.47
N ILE A 174 10.07 12.17 19.77
CA ILE A 174 9.06 11.85 20.80
C ILE A 174 9.69 11.97 22.20
N PRO A 175 9.11 12.76 23.14
CA PRO A 175 9.65 12.90 24.49
C PRO A 175 9.43 11.64 25.35
N GLN A 176 10.46 10.79 25.44
CA GLN A 176 10.43 9.52 26.17
C GLN A 176 10.46 9.70 27.70
N LYS A 177 9.48 9.12 28.41
CA LYS A 177 9.44 9.12 29.89
C LYS A 177 10.31 8.00 30.49
N SER A 178 10.56 6.92 29.75
CA SER A 178 11.37 5.78 30.20
C SER A 178 12.03 5.02 29.03
N GLU A 179 13.09 4.27 29.33
CA GLU A 179 13.75 3.42 28.33
C GLU A 179 12.85 2.28 27.81
N LYS A 180 11.90 1.80 28.64
CA LYS A 180 10.88 0.81 28.24
C LYS A 180 10.02 1.36 27.10
N GLN A 181 9.62 2.64 27.16
CA GLN A 181 8.88 3.30 26.08
C GLN A 181 9.73 3.44 24.81
N THR A 182 11.01 3.83 24.92
CA THR A 182 11.93 3.87 23.77
C THR A 182 12.03 2.51 23.09
N ARG A 183 12.25 1.43 23.85
CA ARG A 183 12.32 0.05 23.32
C ARG A 183 10.98 -0.40 22.70
N GLN A 184 9.85 0.02 23.26
CA GLN A 184 8.54 -0.24 22.68
C GLN A 184 8.38 0.45 21.31
N HIS A 185 8.78 1.71 21.17
CA HIS A 185 8.76 2.40 19.88
C HIS A 185 9.75 1.79 18.87
N CYS A 186 10.88 1.25 19.32
CA CYS A 186 11.85 0.55 18.47
C CYS A 186 11.28 -0.71 17.81
N ARG A 187 10.20 -1.33 18.33
CA ARG A 187 9.52 -2.46 17.65
C ARG A 187 9.03 -2.11 16.23
N ASN A 188 8.75 -0.83 15.96
CA ASN A 188 8.39 -0.37 14.60
C ASN A 188 9.58 -0.44 13.61
N LEU A 189 10.82 -0.54 14.11
CA LEU A 189 12.02 -0.70 13.29
C LEU A 189 12.22 -2.16 12.86
N GLU A 190 11.79 -3.14 13.66
CA GLU A 190 11.96 -4.58 13.44
C GLU A 190 11.60 -5.00 12.01
N MET A 191 10.37 -4.70 11.59
CA MET A 191 9.87 -4.99 10.25
C MET A 191 10.73 -4.33 9.14
N HIS A 192 11.31 -3.15 9.40
CA HIS A 192 12.16 -2.47 8.42
C HIS A 192 13.59 -2.98 8.38
N VAL A 193 14.16 -3.40 9.51
CA VAL A 193 15.42 -4.16 9.55
C VAL A 193 15.25 -5.49 8.83
N HIS A 194 14.16 -6.23 9.09
CA HIS A 194 13.87 -7.51 8.43
C HIS A 194 13.76 -7.38 6.90
N ASN A 195 13.12 -6.32 6.40
CA ASN A 195 13.01 -6.05 4.96
C ASN A 195 14.36 -5.59 4.36
N LEU A 196 15.15 -4.81 5.10
CA LEU A 196 16.48 -4.37 4.66
C LEU A 196 17.43 -5.57 4.50
N GLU A 197 17.52 -6.44 5.51
CA GLU A 197 18.40 -7.61 5.45
C GLU A 197 17.94 -8.63 4.40
N ALA A 198 16.62 -8.79 4.19
CA ALA A 198 16.10 -9.56 3.06
C ALA A 198 16.53 -8.98 1.70
N ALA A 199 16.42 -7.66 1.50
CA ALA A 199 16.87 -7.01 0.27
C ALA A 199 18.38 -7.12 0.05
N LYS A 200 19.20 -6.97 1.10
CA LYS A 200 20.66 -7.19 1.06
C LYS A 200 21.00 -8.64 0.70
N TRP A 201 20.26 -9.61 1.26
CA TRP A 201 20.46 -11.03 0.99
C TRP A 201 20.11 -11.40 -0.46
N TYR A 202 18.97 -10.94 -0.99
CA TYR A 202 18.66 -11.12 -2.40
C TYR A 202 19.71 -10.46 -3.30
N LEU A 203 20.15 -9.25 -2.97
CA LEU A 203 21.20 -8.57 -3.74
C LEU A 203 22.50 -9.37 -3.76
N SER A 204 22.95 -9.90 -2.61
CA SER A 204 24.19 -10.68 -2.52
C SER A 204 24.14 -11.97 -3.34
N ILE A 205 22.95 -12.58 -3.50
CA ILE A 205 22.74 -13.70 -4.43
C ILE A 205 22.95 -13.25 -5.87
N TYR A 206 22.21 -12.25 -6.34
CA TYR A 206 22.26 -11.85 -7.76
C TYR A 206 23.59 -11.19 -8.17
N GLU A 207 24.37 -10.64 -7.23
CA GLU A 207 25.72 -10.12 -7.52
C GLU A 207 26.80 -11.20 -7.66
N LEU A 208 26.54 -12.46 -7.28
CA LEU A 208 27.48 -13.57 -7.53
C LEU A 208 27.85 -13.66 -9.02
N PRO A 209 29.15 -13.69 -9.40
CA PRO A 209 29.55 -13.74 -10.80
C PRO A 209 28.91 -14.95 -11.50
N PRO A 210 28.72 -14.90 -12.84
CA PRO A 210 28.34 -16.10 -13.58
C PRO A 210 29.28 -17.22 -13.16
N ALA A 211 28.71 -18.33 -12.67
CA ALA A 211 29.46 -19.53 -12.46
C ALA A 211 30.13 -19.84 -13.79
N ASP A 212 31.48 -19.79 -13.83
CA ASP A 212 32.23 -20.06 -15.06
C ASP A 212 31.73 -21.40 -15.59
N THR A 213 30.90 -21.35 -16.63
CA THR A 213 30.49 -22.52 -17.39
C THR A 213 31.72 -22.90 -18.17
N GLY A 214 32.65 -23.55 -17.46
CA GLY A 214 34.01 -23.75 -17.87
C GLY A 214 33.98 -24.38 -19.24
N ASP A 215 34.26 -23.55 -20.25
CA ASP A 215 34.24 -23.96 -21.63
C ASP A 215 35.47 -24.83 -21.82
N GLY A 216 35.32 -26.10 -21.44
CA GLY A 216 36.28 -27.19 -21.60
C GLY A 216 36.55 -27.53 -23.07
N SER A 217 36.33 -26.56 -23.98
CA SER A 217 36.88 -26.51 -25.32
C SER A 217 38.41 -26.32 -25.34
N ASP A 218 39.08 -26.17 -24.19
CA ASP A 218 40.49 -26.55 -24.04
C ASP A 218 40.64 -28.09 -24.00
N HIS A 219 40.15 -28.73 -25.07
CA HIS A 219 40.82 -29.88 -25.66
C HIS A 219 42.18 -29.41 -26.20
N GLU A 220 43.09 -29.09 -25.29
CA GLU A 220 44.47 -28.78 -25.60
C GLU A 220 45.08 -30.01 -26.27
N GLN A 221 45.18 -29.93 -27.61
CA GLN A 221 45.72 -30.99 -28.44
C GLN A 221 47.22 -31.14 -28.15
N HIS A 222 47.55 -31.91 -27.11
CA HIS A 222 48.88 -32.45 -26.92
C HIS A 222 49.23 -33.37 -28.11
N ARG A 223 49.76 -32.74 -29.16
CA ARG A 223 50.51 -33.39 -30.23
C ARG A 223 51.72 -34.10 -29.63
N ILE A 224 51.54 -35.35 -29.20
CA ILE A 224 52.65 -36.27 -29.01
C ILE A 224 53.11 -36.68 -30.43
N PRO A 225 54.40 -36.53 -30.77
CA PRO A 225 54.90 -36.90 -32.09
C PRO A 225 54.86 -38.42 -32.31
N ALA A 226 54.72 -38.81 -33.57
CA ALA A 226 54.50 -40.18 -34.01
C ALA A 226 55.47 -41.21 -33.38
N THR A 227 54.91 -42.32 -32.88
CA THR A 227 55.61 -43.60 -32.79
C THR A 227 54.66 -44.70 -33.25
N GLN A 228 55.14 -45.56 -34.15
CA GLN A 228 54.36 -46.64 -34.77
C GLN A 228 54.10 -47.77 -33.74
N GLY A 229 52.89 -48.32 -33.70
CA GLY A 229 52.52 -49.35 -32.72
C GLY A 229 51.21 -50.07 -33.02
N SER A 230 51.31 -51.13 -33.82
CA SER A 230 50.27 -52.08 -34.23
C SER A 230 49.22 -52.56 -33.20
N THR A 231 48.09 -53.02 -33.78
CA THR A 231 47.20 -54.14 -33.40
C THR A 231 46.03 -53.97 -32.42
N SER A 232 44.91 -54.59 -32.83
CA SER A 232 43.70 -54.99 -32.08
C SER A 232 42.90 -53.83 -31.44
N GLY A 233 41.67 -53.51 -31.84
CA GLY A 233 40.66 -54.33 -32.53
C GLY A 233 39.61 -54.80 -31.52
N HIS A 234 38.48 -54.09 -31.49
CA HIS A 234 37.17 -54.59 -31.07
C HIS A 234 36.09 -53.62 -31.56
N ASP A 235 35.03 -54.17 -32.15
CA ASP A 235 33.89 -53.43 -32.68
C ASP A 235 33.09 -52.74 -31.56
N ALA A 236 32.67 -51.50 -31.82
CA ALA A 236 31.59 -50.83 -31.11
C ALA A 236 30.67 -50.19 -32.15
N GLU A 237 29.46 -50.72 -32.23
CA GLU A 237 28.41 -50.41 -33.20
C GLU A 237 27.88 -48.97 -33.01
N VAL A 238 28.08 -48.11 -34.01
CA VAL A 238 27.51 -46.75 -34.02
C VAL A 238 26.08 -46.82 -34.57
N ILE A 239 25.10 -46.63 -33.70
CA ILE A 239 23.69 -46.53 -34.11
C ILE A 239 23.41 -45.11 -34.60
N ASP A 240 23.40 -44.94 -35.91
CA ASP A 240 22.94 -43.73 -36.59
C ASP A 240 21.41 -43.64 -36.54
N LEU A 241 20.87 -42.80 -35.64
CA LEU A 241 19.45 -42.49 -35.56
C LEU A 241 19.15 -41.30 -36.48
N GLY A 242 18.88 -41.63 -37.75
CA GLY A 242 18.80 -40.67 -38.84
C GLY A 242 17.88 -39.46 -38.59
N SER A 243 18.46 -38.27 -38.68
CA SER A 243 17.73 -37.01 -38.80
C SER A 243 16.97 -36.98 -40.12
N SER A 244 15.64 -36.86 -40.05
CA SER A 244 14.81 -36.71 -41.24
C SER A 244 15.04 -35.35 -41.91
N PRO A 245 15.04 -35.26 -43.25
CA PRO A 245 15.11 -33.98 -43.93
C PRO A 245 13.74 -33.27 -43.82
N GLU A 246 13.70 -32.12 -43.17
CA GLU A 246 12.47 -31.31 -43.19
C GLU A 246 12.21 -30.77 -44.60
N SER A 247 10.96 -30.97 -45.01
CA SER A 247 10.45 -30.60 -46.32
C SER A 247 10.40 -29.09 -46.48
N SER A 248 10.66 -28.64 -47.70
CA SER A 248 10.11 -27.39 -48.24
C SER A 248 8.62 -27.23 -47.92
N GLN A 249 8.15 -26.01 -47.63
CA GLN A 249 6.97 -25.41 -48.27
C GLN A 249 6.81 -23.91 -47.92
N HIS A 250 6.25 -23.15 -48.87
CA HIS A 250 5.68 -21.79 -48.71
C HIS A 250 6.63 -20.64 -48.34
N GLY A 251 7.13 -19.97 -49.38
CA GLY A 251 6.94 -18.52 -49.43
C GLY A 251 5.49 -18.21 -49.82
N ASP A 252 4.87 -17.24 -49.13
CA ASP A 252 3.69 -16.51 -49.60
C ASP A 252 3.97 -15.01 -49.39
N GLU A 253 4.37 -14.35 -50.48
CA GLU A 253 4.73 -12.95 -50.52
C GLU A 253 3.45 -12.11 -50.58
N ARG A 254 2.81 -11.90 -49.41
CA ARG A 254 1.60 -11.06 -49.35
C ARG A 254 1.95 -9.61 -49.04
N GLU A 255 2.27 -8.87 -50.10
CA GLU A 255 2.20 -7.42 -50.11
C GLU A 255 0.85 -6.95 -49.57
N MET A 256 0.83 -6.34 -48.38
CA MET A 256 -0.27 -5.46 -47.99
C MET A 256 0.16 -4.02 -48.25
N LEU A 257 -0.30 -3.47 -49.38
CA LEU A 257 -0.39 -2.02 -49.52
C LEU A 257 -1.28 -1.50 -48.39
N VAL A 258 -0.67 -0.76 -47.47
CA VAL A 258 -1.37 0.13 -46.54
C VAL A 258 -1.07 1.53 -47.02
N ASP A 259 -2.05 2.19 -47.63
CA ASP A 259 -1.98 3.62 -47.96
C ASP A 259 -1.84 4.41 -46.67
N ALA A 260 -0.62 4.85 -46.38
CA ALA A 260 -0.31 5.77 -45.30
C ALA A 260 -0.53 7.20 -45.80
N GLU A 261 -1.76 7.72 -45.68
CA GLU A 261 -1.98 9.16 -45.77
C GLU A 261 -1.24 9.85 -44.61
N GLU A 262 -0.25 10.69 -44.94
CA GLU A 262 0.46 11.52 -43.98
C GLU A 262 -0.45 12.61 -43.38
N PRO A 263 -0.60 12.71 -42.05
CA PRO A 263 -0.93 13.98 -41.41
C PRO A 263 0.36 14.80 -41.24
N ALA A 264 0.38 16.00 -41.81
CA ALA A 264 1.54 16.87 -41.89
C ALA A 264 2.24 17.14 -40.54
N VAL A 265 3.54 16.80 -40.47
CA VAL A 265 4.43 17.20 -39.36
C VAL A 265 4.63 18.71 -39.39
N THR A 266 3.89 19.42 -38.54
CA THR A 266 4.14 20.85 -38.29
C THR A 266 5.37 20.99 -37.38
N GLN A 267 6.51 21.33 -37.98
CA GLN A 267 7.74 21.64 -37.23
C GLN A 267 7.54 22.88 -36.36
N CYS A 268 7.49 22.71 -35.03
CA CYS A 268 7.66 23.82 -34.10
C CYS A 268 9.15 24.02 -33.81
N THR A 269 9.74 24.97 -34.53
CA THR A 269 11.14 25.40 -34.36
C THR A 269 11.37 25.93 -32.94
N LEU A 270 12.39 25.40 -32.25
CA LEU A 270 12.91 25.96 -31.01
C LEU A 270 13.46 27.36 -31.26
N ALA A 271 12.81 28.37 -30.67
CA ALA A 271 13.34 29.72 -30.57
C ALA A 271 13.31 30.17 -29.10
N ASN A 272 14.49 30.46 -28.55
CA ASN A 272 14.62 31.16 -27.26
C ASN A 272 13.90 32.51 -27.32
N PRO A 273 13.44 33.00 -26.16
CA PRO A 273 13.95 34.32 -25.78
C PRO A 273 14.30 34.43 -24.30
N SER A 274 15.55 34.79 -24.04
CA SER A 274 15.91 35.57 -22.86
C SER A 274 15.95 37.05 -23.24
N THR A 275 16.00 37.90 -22.21
CA THR A 275 16.37 39.33 -22.19
C THR A 275 15.32 40.40 -22.56
N MET A 276 15.07 41.24 -21.55
CA MET A 276 14.84 42.70 -21.56
C MET A 276 13.42 43.28 -21.38
N THR A 277 13.30 43.98 -20.24
CA THR A 277 12.66 45.30 -19.98
C THR A 277 11.14 45.48 -20.04
N SER A 278 10.61 45.89 -18.88
CA SER A 278 9.76 47.08 -18.64
C SER A 278 8.97 47.67 -19.82
N ASP A 279 7.64 47.79 -19.68
CA ASP A 279 7.05 49.01 -19.08
C ASP A 279 5.54 48.91 -18.76
N LEU A 280 5.01 49.93 -18.09
CA LEU A 280 3.63 50.06 -17.61
C LEU A 280 2.61 50.42 -18.71
N THR A 281 1.43 49.77 -18.77
CA THR A 281 0.12 50.46 -18.90
C THR A 281 -1.15 49.58 -18.84
N ALA A 282 -2.12 50.04 -18.04
CA ALA A 282 -3.59 49.89 -18.14
C ALA A 282 -4.28 48.48 -18.16
N PRO A 283 -5.33 48.25 -17.32
CA PRO A 283 -6.16 47.06 -17.38
C PRO A 283 -7.20 47.14 -18.52
N ARG A 284 -7.30 46.08 -19.34
CA ARG A 284 -8.36 45.92 -20.35
C ARG A 284 -9.61 45.30 -19.72
N THR A 285 -10.69 46.07 -19.72
CA THR A 285 -12.05 45.59 -19.47
C THR A 285 -12.46 44.57 -20.54
N LEU A 286 -12.95 43.40 -20.14
CA LEU A 286 -13.59 42.44 -21.06
C LEU A 286 -15.10 42.48 -20.85
N GLU A 287 -15.83 42.89 -21.89
CA GLU A 287 -17.29 42.81 -21.90
C GLU A 287 -17.77 41.37 -21.93
N LEU A 288 -18.72 41.05 -21.05
CA LEU A 288 -19.39 39.76 -21.02
C LEU A 288 -20.48 39.73 -22.10
N VAL A 289 -20.19 39.11 -23.25
CA VAL A 289 -21.17 38.92 -24.34
C VAL A 289 -22.30 37.99 -23.87
N ARG A 290 -23.40 38.60 -23.45
CA ARG A 290 -24.61 37.91 -22.97
C ARG A 290 -25.42 37.36 -24.14
N LEU A 291 -25.18 36.10 -24.51
CA LEU A 291 -26.03 35.38 -25.46
C LEU A 291 -27.46 35.25 -24.89
N LYS A 292 -28.43 35.67 -25.72
CA LYS A 292 -29.83 35.88 -25.33
C LYS A 292 -30.65 34.70 -25.83
N SER A 293 -30.92 33.71 -24.96
CA SER A 293 -31.80 32.59 -25.32
C SER A 293 -33.23 33.06 -25.55
N THR A 294 -33.71 32.88 -26.78
CA THR A 294 -35.09 33.11 -27.18
C THR A 294 -35.96 31.92 -26.77
N VAL A 295 -36.75 32.11 -25.71
CA VAL A 295 -37.91 31.25 -25.43
C VAL A 295 -38.89 31.39 -26.59
N THR A 296 -39.32 30.25 -27.14
CA THR A 296 -40.37 30.23 -28.18
C THR A 296 -41.64 29.69 -27.52
N GLU A 297 -42.59 30.57 -27.24
CA GLU A 297 -43.96 30.18 -26.87
C GLU A 297 -44.68 29.61 -28.10
N SER A 298 -45.44 28.54 -27.90
CA SER A 298 -46.45 28.10 -28.87
C SER A 298 -47.80 27.88 -28.17
N GLU A 299 -48.66 28.88 -28.26
CA GLU A 299 -50.08 28.71 -27.96
C GLU A 299 -50.75 27.86 -29.05
N GLY A 300 -51.70 27.01 -28.65
CA GLY A 300 -52.54 26.22 -29.55
C GLY A 300 -53.80 25.78 -28.84
N VAL A 301 -54.95 26.35 -29.21
CA VAL A 301 -56.18 26.35 -28.39
C VAL A 301 -57.32 25.55 -29.04
N SER A 302 -57.83 24.52 -28.31
CA SER A 302 -59.21 23.95 -28.35
C SER A 302 -59.66 23.21 -29.65
N PRO A 303 -60.81 22.46 -29.68
CA PRO A 303 -61.89 22.31 -28.66
C PRO A 303 -62.44 20.88 -28.35
N ILE A 304 -62.96 20.68 -27.13
CA ILE A 304 -64.39 20.38 -26.75
C ILE A 304 -65.29 19.82 -27.90
N ASP A 305 -66.12 18.76 -27.81
CA ASP A 305 -66.68 17.85 -26.75
C ASP A 305 -67.35 16.59 -27.44
N PRO A 306 -68.20 15.70 -26.84
CA PRO A 306 -68.43 15.23 -25.45
C PRO A 306 -68.61 13.68 -25.30
N ASP A 307 -68.97 13.24 -24.09
CA ASP A 307 -69.67 12.00 -23.65
C ASP A 307 -69.87 10.77 -24.58
N GLY A 308 -69.49 9.59 -24.08
CA GLY A 308 -69.74 8.30 -24.72
C GLY A 308 -69.54 7.10 -23.79
N ALA A 309 -70.53 6.82 -22.93
CA ALA A 309 -70.48 5.70 -21.99
C ALA A 309 -70.48 4.33 -22.70
N SER A 310 -69.52 3.47 -22.36
CA SER A 310 -69.63 2.03 -22.58
C SER A 310 -68.95 1.22 -21.48
N VAL A 311 -69.75 0.40 -20.79
CA VAL A 311 -69.31 -0.50 -19.74
C VAL A 311 -68.62 -1.72 -20.35
N SER A 312 -67.46 -2.11 -19.83
CA SER A 312 -66.97 -3.50 -19.90
C SER A 312 -66.07 -3.84 -18.71
N PRO A 313 -66.47 -4.79 -17.85
CA PRO A 313 -65.65 -5.26 -16.74
C PRO A 313 -64.73 -6.43 -17.15
N ALA A 314 -63.81 -6.78 -16.23
CA ALA A 314 -63.03 -8.02 -16.20
C ALA A 314 -61.83 -8.16 -17.19
N ALA A 315 -60.69 -7.55 -16.81
CA ALA A 315 -59.36 -8.04 -17.14
C ALA A 315 -58.36 -7.79 -15.98
N ARG A 316 -58.58 -8.45 -14.83
CA ARG A 316 -57.75 -8.28 -13.60
C ARG A 316 -56.37 -8.98 -13.66
N HIS A 317 -55.62 -8.89 -14.76
CA HIS A 317 -54.30 -9.54 -14.89
C HIS A 317 -53.34 -8.80 -15.86
N ALA A 318 -52.66 -7.73 -15.41
CA ALA A 318 -51.55 -7.13 -16.18
C ALA A 318 -50.50 -6.29 -15.40
N GLU A 319 -50.55 -6.18 -14.06
CA GLU A 319 -49.61 -5.31 -13.31
C GLU A 319 -48.51 -6.05 -12.54
N SER A 320 -48.27 -7.33 -12.82
CA SER A 320 -47.02 -8.00 -12.45
C SER A 320 -45.87 -7.60 -13.37
N ARG A 321 -45.60 -6.29 -13.52
CA ARG A 321 -44.43 -5.76 -14.24
C ARG A 321 -43.14 -6.09 -13.46
N SER A 322 -42.65 -7.29 -13.70
CA SER A 322 -41.24 -7.68 -13.68
C SER A 322 -40.35 -7.09 -12.57
N ARG A 323 -40.55 -7.51 -11.31
CA ARG A 323 -39.46 -7.56 -10.30
C ARG A 323 -38.41 -8.63 -10.64
N LYS A 324 -37.94 -8.68 -11.90
CA LYS A 324 -37.03 -9.73 -12.41
C LYS A 324 -35.54 -9.31 -12.47
N SER A 325 -35.21 -8.02 -12.35
CA SER A 325 -33.85 -7.50 -12.63
C SER A 325 -32.85 -7.57 -11.47
N GLN A 326 -33.27 -7.67 -10.20
CA GLN A 326 -32.33 -7.65 -9.07
C GLN A 326 -31.59 -8.98 -8.80
N LYS A 327 -32.03 -10.11 -9.39
CA LYS A 327 -31.59 -11.45 -8.99
C LYS A 327 -30.20 -11.89 -9.51
N GLY A 328 -29.38 -10.95 -10.01
CA GLY A 328 -28.10 -11.27 -10.68
C GLY A 328 -26.90 -10.37 -10.34
N ARG A 329 -27.01 -9.41 -9.42
CA ARG A 329 -25.93 -8.42 -9.15
C ARG A 329 -24.75 -8.94 -8.30
N GLY A 330 -24.75 -10.24 -7.96
CA GLY A 330 -23.93 -10.82 -6.89
C GLY A 330 -24.28 -10.24 -5.51
N SER A 331 -23.78 -10.84 -4.43
CA SER A 331 -23.87 -10.23 -3.08
C SER A 331 -22.69 -9.31 -2.77
N ARG A 332 -21.52 -9.56 -3.38
CA ARG A 332 -20.23 -8.94 -3.03
C ARG A 332 -19.63 -8.20 -4.24
N PRO A 333 -19.62 -6.86 -4.27
CA PRO A 333 -18.91 -6.12 -5.32
C PRO A 333 -17.39 -6.32 -5.28
N GLU A 334 -16.82 -6.69 -4.12
CA GLU A 334 -15.38 -6.87 -3.90
C GLU A 334 -14.72 -7.88 -4.85
N ILE A 335 -15.45 -8.96 -5.17
CA ILE A 335 -14.95 -10.10 -5.96
C ILE A 335 -15.37 -10.01 -7.44
N ALA A 336 -16.10 -8.96 -7.81
CA ALA A 336 -16.69 -8.83 -9.14
C ALA A 336 -15.61 -8.68 -10.22
N SER A 337 -15.68 -9.52 -11.25
CA SER A 337 -14.82 -9.40 -12.45
C SER A 337 -15.21 -8.18 -13.28
N ILE A 338 -14.28 -7.74 -14.15
CA ILE A 338 -14.53 -6.67 -15.12
C ILE A 338 -15.77 -6.97 -15.98
N LEU A 339 -15.96 -8.23 -16.37
CA LEU A 339 -17.14 -8.68 -17.12
C LEU A 339 -18.42 -8.51 -16.29
N THR A 340 -18.45 -8.94 -15.02
CA THR A 340 -19.58 -8.72 -14.10
C THR A 340 -19.92 -7.24 -13.94
N VAL A 341 -18.91 -6.38 -13.73
CA VAL A 341 -19.08 -4.91 -13.62
C VAL A 341 -19.62 -4.32 -14.94
N SER A 342 -19.20 -4.85 -16.09
CA SER A 342 -19.69 -4.42 -17.41
C SER A 342 -21.19 -4.68 -17.59
N GLY A 343 -21.74 -5.73 -16.97
CA GLY A 343 -23.14 -6.10 -17.03
C GLY A 343 -24.09 -5.29 -16.12
N TRP A 344 -23.57 -4.53 -15.14
CA TRP A 344 -24.44 -3.74 -14.25
C TRP A 344 -25.06 -2.53 -14.95
N ASP A 345 -26.39 -2.41 -14.95
CA ASP A 345 -27.04 -1.17 -15.37
C ASP A 345 -26.85 -0.04 -14.34
N MET A 346 -26.50 1.15 -14.82
CA MET A 346 -26.21 2.33 -13.99
C MET A 346 -27.47 2.95 -13.39
N GLN A 347 -28.61 2.98 -14.10
CA GLN A 347 -29.83 3.61 -13.58
C GLN A 347 -30.35 2.84 -12.36
N ASP A 348 -30.36 1.50 -12.45
CA ASP A 348 -30.65 0.60 -11.32
C ASP A 348 -29.65 0.80 -10.15
N LEU A 349 -28.37 1.07 -10.42
CA LEU A 349 -27.37 1.32 -9.36
C LEU A 349 -27.63 2.63 -8.62
N VAL A 350 -27.93 3.70 -9.36
CA VAL A 350 -28.30 5.02 -8.82
C VAL A 350 -29.61 4.91 -8.02
N ALA A 351 -30.61 4.21 -8.56
CA ALA A 351 -31.88 3.95 -7.86
C ALA A 351 -31.70 3.13 -6.57
N ALA A 352 -30.72 2.22 -6.53
CA ALA A 352 -30.34 1.46 -5.34
C ALA A 352 -29.37 2.20 -4.40
N LYS A 353 -28.84 3.36 -4.80
CA LYS A 353 -27.76 4.12 -4.13
C LYS A 353 -26.52 3.27 -3.80
N ASP A 354 -26.15 2.35 -4.70
CA ASP A 354 -25.06 1.39 -4.46
C ASP A 354 -23.68 1.99 -4.75
N ARG A 355 -23.19 2.78 -3.79
CA ARG A 355 -21.93 3.56 -3.90
C ARG A 355 -20.73 2.73 -4.35
N LYS A 356 -20.57 1.51 -3.81
CA LYS A 356 -19.47 0.60 -4.16
C LYS A 356 -19.53 0.18 -5.63
N ARG A 357 -20.69 -0.29 -6.09
CA ARG A 357 -20.87 -0.72 -7.49
C ARG A 357 -20.82 0.45 -8.47
N ILE A 358 -21.32 1.62 -8.09
CA ILE A 358 -21.24 2.85 -8.91
C ILE A 358 -19.78 3.21 -9.14
N ILE A 359 -18.95 3.27 -8.09
CA ILE A 359 -17.53 3.59 -8.23
C ILE A 359 -16.79 2.61 -9.15
N MET A 360 -17.05 1.31 -9.05
CA MET A 360 -16.48 0.33 -9.99
C MET A 360 -17.01 0.53 -11.43
N LYS A 361 -18.30 0.85 -11.59
CA LYS A 361 -18.91 1.08 -12.91
C LYS A 361 -18.36 2.34 -13.59
N VAL A 362 -18.18 3.42 -12.83
CA VAL A 362 -17.56 4.67 -13.28
C VAL A 362 -16.09 4.40 -13.65
N MET A 363 -15.31 3.71 -12.79
CA MET A 363 -13.92 3.32 -13.08
C MET A 363 -13.79 2.49 -14.37
N LEU A 364 -14.72 1.58 -14.64
CA LEU A 364 -14.74 0.82 -15.89
C LEU A 364 -14.96 1.72 -17.12
N GLY A 365 -15.81 2.75 -16.99
CA GLY A 365 -16.16 3.70 -18.05
C GLY A 365 -15.16 4.85 -18.28
N MET A 366 -14.15 5.00 -17.43
CA MET A 366 -13.06 5.96 -17.59
C MET A 366 -12.06 5.55 -18.69
N SER A 367 -11.37 6.55 -19.25
CA SER A 367 -10.25 6.34 -20.17
C SER A 367 -9.05 5.65 -19.49
N ARG A 368 -8.07 5.18 -20.28
CA ARG A 368 -6.83 4.61 -19.73
C ARG A 368 -6.02 5.68 -19.00
N GLU A 369 -6.01 6.90 -19.53
CA GLU A 369 -5.31 8.08 -19.03
C GLU A 369 -5.91 8.57 -17.71
N GLU A 370 -7.25 8.63 -17.61
CA GLU A 370 -7.97 9.00 -16.39
C GLU A 370 -7.69 8.01 -15.25
N ARG A 371 -7.79 6.71 -15.52
CA ARG A 371 -7.46 5.65 -14.54
C ARG A 371 -6.00 5.72 -14.11
N ALA A 372 -5.08 5.88 -15.05
CA ALA A 372 -3.65 6.03 -14.75
C ALA A 372 -3.37 7.29 -13.92
N MET A 373 -4.09 8.40 -14.17
CA MET A 373 -4.00 9.63 -13.39
C MET A 373 -4.46 9.42 -11.95
N ILE A 374 -5.64 8.83 -11.72
CA ILE A 374 -6.17 8.52 -10.39
C ILE A 374 -5.21 7.60 -9.63
N HIS A 375 -4.79 6.50 -10.27
CA HIS A 375 -3.88 5.53 -9.70
C HIS A 375 -2.51 6.14 -9.34
N LYS A 376 -1.95 6.99 -10.22
CA LYS A 376 -0.71 7.73 -9.94
C LYS A 376 -0.90 8.74 -8.80
N ARG A 377 -2.03 9.45 -8.71
CA ARG A 377 -2.30 10.44 -7.65
C ARG A 377 -2.42 9.76 -6.28
N ILE A 378 -3.13 8.63 -6.21
CA ILE A 378 -3.28 7.81 -5.00
C ILE A 378 -1.95 7.24 -4.51
N ARG A 379 -1.05 6.83 -5.41
CA ARG A 379 0.30 6.37 -5.05
C ARG A 379 1.26 7.50 -4.67
N ALA A 380 1.13 8.68 -5.30
CA ALA A 380 2.04 9.80 -5.09
C ALA A 380 1.73 10.63 -3.82
N LEU A 381 0.50 10.59 -3.32
CA LEU A 381 0.08 11.35 -2.15
C LEU A 381 -0.26 10.45 -0.96
N LYS A 382 0.16 10.88 0.23
CA LYS A 382 -0.32 10.30 1.50
C LYS A 382 -1.85 10.46 1.59
N LYS A 383 -2.55 9.47 2.19
CA LYS A 383 -4.02 9.46 2.36
C LYS A 383 -4.56 10.82 2.84
N ALA A 384 -4.05 11.33 3.96
CA ALA A 384 -4.46 12.61 4.54
C ALA A 384 -4.36 13.80 3.56
N ASN A 385 -3.28 13.87 2.76
CA ASN A 385 -3.09 14.94 1.77
C ASN A 385 -4.14 14.84 0.65
N LEU A 386 -4.45 13.62 0.18
CA LEU A 386 -5.46 13.43 -0.87
C LEU A 386 -6.87 13.76 -0.37
N LEU A 387 -7.21 13.39 0.87
CA LEU A 387 -8.50 13.77 1.48
C LEU A 387 -8.61 15.29 1.65
N LYS A 388 -7.52 15.96 2.06
CA LYS A 388 -7.43 17.42 2.16
C LYS A 388 -7.57 18.11 0.80
N GLU A 389 -6.96 17.57 -0.26
CA GLU A 389 -7.13 18.08 -1.64
C GLU A 389 -8.59 17.98 -2.10
N ILE A 390 -9.25 16.84 -1.87
CA ILE A 390 -10.66 16.63 -2.24
C ILE A 390 -11.56 17.61 -1.46
N SER A 391 -11.40 17.71 -0.14
CA SER A 391 -12.18 18.63 0.71
C SER A 391 -12.00 20.10 0.29
N THR A 392 -10.77 20.53 0.08
CA THR A 392 -10.47 21.91 -0.37
C THR A 392 -11.05 22.20 -1.76
N CYS A 393 -11.08 21.21 -2.65
CA CYS A 393 -11.66 21.34 -3.99
C CYS A 393 -13.20 21.43 -3.93
N ILE A 394 -13.86 20.70 -3.01
CA ILE A 394 -15.30 20.82 -2.75
C ILE A 394 -15.65 22.24 -2.27
N ASP A 395 -14.89 22.79 -1.32
CA ASP A 395 -15.07 24.16 -0.84
C ASP A 395 -14.91 25.19 -1.97
N MET A 396 -13.89 25.03 -2.82
CA MET A 396 -13.67 25.86 -4.00
C MET A 396 -14.86 25.80 -4.98
N LEU A 397 -15.39 24.59 -5.25
CA LEU A 397 -16.56 24.39 -6.11
C LEU A 397 -17.82 25.04 -5.52
N TYR A 398 -18.06 24.88 -4.21
CA TYR A 398 -19.21 25.46 -3.51
C TYR A 398 -19.17 26.99 -3.53
N ARG A 399 -17.99 27.59 -3.35
CA ARG A 399 -17.76 29.06 -3.47
C ARG A 399 -17.76 29.57 -4.91
N LYS A 400 -17.82 28.67 -5.90
CA LYS A 400 -17.75 28.96 -7.35
C LYS A 400 -16.42 29.64 -7.74
N GLU A 401 -15.36 29.31 -7.02
CA GLU A 401 -14.00 29.76 -7.29
C GLU A 401 -13.38 28.93 -8.43
N GLN A 402 -12.53 29.56 -9.25
CA GLN A 402 -11.86 28.90 -10.38
C GLN A 402 -10.42 28.45 -10.09
N LYS A 403 -9.92 28.73 -8.88
CA LYS A 403 -8.52 28.50 -8.49
C LYS A 403 -8.48 28.05 -7.04
N MET A 404 -7.65 27.05 -6.76
CA MET A 404 -7.41 26.57 -5.40
C MET A 404 -6.09 27.18 -4.88
N LEU A 405 -6.12 27.74 -3.68
CA LEU A 405 -4.94 28.37 -3.08
C LEU A 405 -3.83 27.34 -2.81
N GLY A 406 -2.58 27.71 -3.09
CA GLY A 406 -1.40 26.85 -2.87
C GLY A 406 -1.21 25.71 -3.89
N VAL A 407 -2.11 25.53 -4.86
CA VAL A 407 -2.05 24.43 -5.84
C VAL A 407 -1.67 24.94 -7.24
N LEU A 408 -0.77 24.20 -7.90
CA LEU A 408 -0.33 24.51 -9.26
C LEU A 408 -1.48 24.32 -10.27
N PRO A 409 -1.63 25.22 -11.27
CA PRO A 409 -2.66 25.09 -12.30
C PRO A 409 -2.62 23.78 -13.10
N SER A 410 -1.45 23.13 -13.19
CA SER A 410 -1.25 21.82 -13.83
C SER A 410 -1.71 20.62 -12.99
N ASP A 411 -1.97 20.82 -11.70
CA ASP A 411 -2.48 19.80 -10.77
C ASP A 411 -3.97 19.94 -10.50
N LEU A 412 -4.54 21.15 -10.63
CA LEU A 412 -5.96 21.39 -10.44
C LEU A 412 -6.88 20.44 -11.25
N PRO A 413 -6.63 20.12 -12.54
CA PRO A 413 -7.45 19.15 -13.27
C PRO A 413 -7.40 17.73 -12.69
N LYS A 414 -6.28 17.32 -12.09
CA LYS A 414 -6.10 16.01 -11.46
C LYS A 414 -6.92 15.91 -10.18
N ILE A 415 -6.87 16.98 -9.38
CA ILE A 415 -7.64 17.11 -8.13
C ILE A 415 -9.13 17.21 -8.44
N MET A 416 -9.54 17.97 -9.46
CA MET A 416 -10.92 18.01 -9.93
C MET A 416 -11.40 16.63 -10.42
N GLY A 417 -10.57 15.86 -11.12
CA GLY A 417 -10.88 14.49 -11.51
C GLY A 417 -11.10 13.57 -10.31
N MET A 418 -10.20 13.59 -9.33
CA MET A 418 -10.35 12.81 -8.09
C MET A 418 -11.57 13.26 -7.26
N THR A 419 -11.84 14.57 -7.22
CA THR A 419 -13.00 15.13 -6.52
C THR A 419 -14.31 14.75 -7.20
N SER A 420 -14.36 14.79 -8.53
CA SER A 420 -15.52 14.32 -9.32
C SER A 420 -15.79 12.84 -9.08
N PHE A 421 -14.72 12.04 -8.93
CA PHE A 421 -14.84 10.64 -8.58
C PHE A 421 -15.35 10.41 -7.15
N PHE A 422 -14.93 11.22 -6.17
CA PHE A 422 -15.52 11.22 -4.83
C PHE A 422 -17.00 11.67 -4.82
N LEU A 423 -17.38 12.65 -5.64
CA LEU A 423 -18.79 13.04 -5.83
C LEU A 423 -19.63 11.87 -6.34
N CYS A 424 -19.06 10.98 -7.17
CA CYS A 424 -19.76 9.77 -7.61
C CYS A 424 -20.06 8.80 -6.45
N TRP A 425 -19.17 8.70 -5.47
CA TRP A 425 -19.38 7.92 -4.25
C TRP A 425 -20.43 8.57 -3.36
N TRP A 426 -20.26 9.85 -3.01
CA TRP A 426 -21.11 10.54 -2.05
C TRP A 426 -22.56 10.69 -2.55
N LEU A 427 -22.74 11.17 -3.78
CA LEU A 427 -24.05 11.44 -4.36
C LEU A 427 -24.68 10.22 -5.06
N ALA A 428 -23.93 9.11 -5.14
CA ALA A 428 -24.36 7.85 -5.77
C ALA A 428 -24.90 8.02 -7.21
N ASP A 429 -24.14 8.71 -8.08
CA ASP A 429 -24.45 8.94 -9.50
C ASP A 429 -23.14 9.23 -10.30
N ASP A 430 -23.19 9.27 -11.63
CA ASP A 430 -22.04 9.54 -12.50
C ASP A 430 -21.71 11.04 -12.61
N TYR A 431 -20.98 11.55 -11.62
CA TYR A 431 -20.44 12.92 -11.59
C TYR A 431 -19.12 13.11 -12.36
N MET A 432 -18.62 12.08 -13.06
CA MET A 432 -17.57 12.31 -14.08
C MET A 432 -18.15 12.99 -15.33
N ARG A 433 -19.48 12.90 -15.54
CA ARG A 433 -20.18 13.44 -16.71
C ARG A 433 -21.23 14.50 -16.39
N LYS A 434 -21.42 14.83 -15.11
CA LYS A 434 -22.44 15.74 -14.58
C LYS A 434 -21.80 16.76 -13.66
N THR A 435 -22.32 17.98 -13.64
CA THR A 435 -21.98 18.97 -12.61
C THR A 435 -22.90 18.80 -11.40
N PRO A 436 -22.38 18.84 -10.15
CA PRO A 436 -23.22 18.85 -8.95
C PRO A 436 -24.02 20.16 -8.88
N SER A 437 -25.23 20.08 -8.30
CA SER A 437 -26.03 21.28 -8.02
C SER A 437 -25.53 22.01 -6.78
N ASP A 438 -25.80 23.31 -6.68
CA ASP A 438 -25.44 24.14 -5.52
C ASP A 438 -25.96 23.55 -4.20
N GLN A 439 -27.17 22.97 -4.20
CA GLN A 439 -27.75 22.32 -3.03
C GLN A 439 -26.95 21.07 -2.62
N GLN A 440 -26.56 20.23 -3.57
CA GLN A 440 -25.77 19.02 -3.28
C GLN A 440 -24.37 19.37 -2.75
N LEU A 441 -23.75 20.44 -3.26
CA LEU A 441 -22.49 20.95 -2.72
C LEU A 441 -22.66 21.51 -1.30
N HIS A 442 -23.77 22.20 -1.02
CA HIS A 442 -24.08 22.70 0.33
C HIS A 442 -24.29 21.57 1.35
N GLU A 443 -25.09 20.56 0.98
CA GLU A 443 -25.31 19.35 1.78
C GLU A 443 -24.00 18.59 2.02
N LEU A 444 -23.16 18.48 0.98
CA LEU A 444 -21.84 17.85 1.07
C LEU A 444 -20.90 18.60 2.03
N VAL A 445 -20.67 19.90 1.86
CA VAL A 445 -19.78 20.70 2.75
C VAL A 445 -20.23 20.59 4.22
N THR A 446 -21.53 20.58 4.46
CA THR A 446 -22.11 20.45 5.81
C THR A 446 -21.90 19.04 6.39
N GLY A 447 -22.07 17.99 5.58
CA GLY A 447 -21.93 16.59 6.00
C GLY A 447 -20.49 16.07 6.05
N LEU A 448 -19.56 16.65 5.28
CA LEU A 448 -18.18 16.15 5.12
C LEU A 448 -17.40 16.12 6.44
N HIS A 449 -17.72 17.04 7.35
CA HIS A 449 -17.12 17.16 8.69
C HIS A 449 -17.71 16.17 9.71
N GLN A 450 -18.76 15.42 9.36
CA GLN A 450 -19.53 14.57 10.26
C GLN A 450 -19.45 13.07 9.90
N CYS A 451 -18.71 12.70 8.85
CA CYS A 451 -18.74 11.35 8.27
C CYS A 451 -17.37 10.92 7.73
N ASP A 452 -16.90 9.73 8.12
CA ASP A 452 -15.66 9.09 7.62
C ASP A 452 -15.74 8.55 6.17
N ASP A 453 -16.71 9.04 5.40
CA ASP A 453 -17.00 8.61 4.04
C ASP A 453 -15.85 8.93 3.07
N LEU A 454 -15.06 9.98 3.35
CA LEU A 454 -13.81 10.30 2.63
C LEU A 454 -12.76 9.20 2.81
N SER A 455 -12.57 8.74 4.06
CA SER A 455 -11.64 7.66 4.40
C SER A 455 -12.09 6.34 3.76
N THR A 456 -13.38 6.02 3.92
CA THR A 456 -14.02 4.81 3.36
C THR A 456 -13.94 4.79 1.82
N PHE A 457 -14.16 5.93 1.17
CA PHE A 457 -13.99 6.08 -0.28
C PHE A 457 -12.53 5.82 -0.70
N TYR A 458 -11.55 6.40 -0.02
CA TYR A 458 -10.13 6.18 -0.32
C TYR A 458 -9.77 4.69 -0.24
N ASP A 459 -10.13 4.04 0.86
CA ASP A 459 -9.81 2.62 1.09
C ASP A 459 -10.51 1.73 0.05
N TRP A 460 -11.75 2.05 -0.31
CA TRP A 460 -12.47 1.36 -1.38
C TRP A 460 -11.81 1.53 -2.75
N VAL A 461 -11.44 2.75 -3.13
CA VAL A 461 -10.79 3.04 -4.42
C VAL A 461 -9.40 2.40 -4.49
N TYR A 462 -8.63 2.46 -3.42
CA TYR A 462 -7.33 1.81 -3.31
C TYR A 462 -7.45 0.29 -3.47
N PHE A 463 -8.42 -0.33 -2.79
CA PHE A 463 -8.73 -1.75 -2.91
C PHE A 463 -9.06 -2.17 -4.35
N ILE A 464 -10.03 -1.51 -5.01
CA ILE A 464 -10.46 -1.91 -6.35
C ILE A 464 -9.38 -1.63 -7.42
N LEU A 465 -8.53 -0.62 -7.25
CA LEU A 465 -7.42 -0.35 -8.17
C LEU A 465 -6.36 -1.45 -8.14
N ASN A 466 -6.00 -1.92 -6.94
CA ASN A 466 -5.00 -2.98 -6.79
C ASN A 466 -5.56 -4.37 -7.13
N ARG A 467 -6.88 -4.61 -6.94
CA ARG A 467 -7.52 -5.91 -7.14
C ARG A 467 -8.25 -6.04 -8.48
N ASN A 468 -9.32 -5.26 -8.70
CA ASN A 468 -10.25 -5.44 -9.82
C ASN A 468 -9.84 -4.68 -11.09
N PHE A 469 -9.02 -3.64 -10.96
CA PHE A 469 -8.57 -2.76 -12.06
C PHE A 469 -7.04 -2.67 -12.18
N SER A 470 -6.33 -3.71 -11.74
CA SER A 470 -4.90 -3.87 -11.99
C SER A 470 -4.63 -4.08 -13.49
N GLU A 471 -3.39 -3.86 -13.95
CA GLU A 471 -3.05 -4.10 -15.35
C GLU A 471 -3.25 -5.58 -15.75
N GLU A 472 -3.00 -6.50 -14.82
CA GLU A 472 -3.23 -7.93 -14.98
C GLU A 472 -4.73 -8.26 -15.09
N ALA A 473 -5.59 -7.60 -14.30
CA ALA A 473 -7.03 -7.75 -14.41
C ALA A 473 -7.54 -7.30 -15.80
N PHE A 474 -6.97 -6.22 -16.36
CA PHE A 474 -7.31 -5.80 -17.73
C PHE A 474 -6.81 -6.76 -18.81
N ARG A 475 -5.61 -7.35 -18.65
CA ARG A 475 -5.11 -8.40 -19.57
C ARG A 475 -6.03 -9.64 -19.57
N ASN A 476 -6.65 -9.93 -18.41
CA ASN A 476 -7.55 -11.07 -18.20
C ASN A 476 -9.04 -10.68 -18.17
N ALA A 477 -9.44 -9.54 -18.76
CA ALA A 477 -10.80 -8.98 -18.58
C ALA A 477 -11.98 -9.87 -19.03
N GLN A 478 -11.72 -10.91 -19.82
CA GLN A 478 -12.71 -11.90 -20.27
C GLN A 478 -12.81 -13.14 -19.35
N ALA A 479 -11.83 -13.35 -18.47
CA ALA A 479 -11.87 -14.43 -17.50
C ALA A 479 -12.75 -14.03 -16.30
N PRO A 480 -13.70 -14.88 -15.85
CA PRO A 480 -14.34 -14.67 -14.55
C PRO A 480 -13.27 -14.73 -13.46
N SER A 481 -13.47 -13.99 -12.36
CA SER A 481 -12.50 -14.05 -11.25
C SER A 481 -12.52 -15.46 -10.66
N GLN A 482 -11.37 -16.00 -10.22
CA GLN A 482 -11.34 -17.35 -9.63
C GLN A 482 -12.25 -17.47 -8.40
N GLU A 483 -12.55 -16.34 -7.74
CA GLU A 483 -13.46 -16.23 -6.61
C GLU A 483 -14.96 -16.16 -7.00
N GLU A 484 -15.28 -15.78 -8.26
CA GLU A 484 -16.62 -15.88 -8.83
C GLU A 484 -16.95 -17.31 -9.29
N ILE A 485 -15.94 -18.14 -9.54
CA ILE A 485 -16.13 -19.55 -9.92
C ILE A 485 -16.53 -20.35 -8.68
N ILE A 486 -17.83 -20.36 -8.39
CA ILE A 486 -18.41 -21.34 -7.46
C ILE A 486 -18.18 -22.72 -8.08
N VAL A 487 -17.20 -23.46 -7.56
CA VAL A 487 -16.99 -24.86 -7.88
C VAL A 487 -18.18 -25.63 -7.34
N ILE A 488 -19.19 -25.84 -8.20
CA ILE A 488 -20.23 -26.82 -7.96
C ILE A 488 -19.54 -28.18 -8.12
N SER A 489 -19.03 -28.72 -7.01
CA SER A 489 -18.60 -30.11 -6.95
C SER A 489 -19.81 -30.98 -7.25
N ASP A 490 -19.76 -31.69 -8.38
CA ASP A 490 -20.82 -32.55 -8.90
C ASP A 490 -20.91 -33.88 -8.11
N ASP A 491 -21.02 -33.75 -6.78
CA ASP A 491 -20.83 -34.82 -5.79
C ASP A 491 -22.19 -35.40 -5.29
N ASP A 492 -23.27 -35.18 -6.03
CA ASP A 492 -24.61 -35.71 -5.73
C ASP A 492 -24.94 -37.00 -6.52
N GLU A 493 -23.98 -37.58 -7.26
CA GLU A 493 -24.06 -38.90 -7.91
C GLU A 493 -23.82 -40.08 -6.93
N SER A 494 -24.48 -40.10 -5.77
CA SER A 494 -24.41 -41.23 -4.82
C SER A 494 -25.73 -41.69 -4.21
N LYS A 495 -26.81 -41.66 -5.00
CA LYS A 495 -28.10 -42.33 -4.66
C LYS A 495 -28.53 -43.39 -5.67
N SER A 496 -27.59 -44.26 -6.06
CA SER A 496 -27.98 -45.58 -6.59
C SER A 496 -28.46 -46.48 -5.45
N ALA A 497 -29.55 -47.21 -5.68
CA ALA A 497 -30.30 -47.89 -4.62
C ALA A 497 -29.80 -49.31 -4.29
N LYS A 498 -30.17 -49.79 -3.08
CA LYS A 498 -29.89 -51.11 -2.45
C LYS A 498 -28.55 -51.12 -1.69
N SER A 499 -28.44 -51.67 -0.48
CA SER A 499 -29.09 -52.90 0.00
C SER A 499 -29.48 -52.90 1.49
N LEU A 500 -30.29 -53.90 1.87
CA LEU A 500 -30.83 -54.13 3.22
C LEU A 500 -29.81 -54.80 4.16
N SER A 501 -30.01 -54.59 5.48
CA SER A 501 -29.24 -55.17 6.60
C SER A 501 -27.80 -54.62 6.70
N ARG A 502 -27.23 -54.42 7.90
CA ARG A 502 -27.22 -55.36 9.03
C ARG A 502 -27.11 -54.65 10.40
N LYS A 503 -27.59 -55.37 11.41
CA LYS A 503 -27.72 -55.03 12.83
C LYS A 503 -26.38 -55.15 13.59
N GLU A 504 -26.28 -54.47 14.74
CA GLU A 504 -25.19 -54.58 15.75
C GLU A 504 -23.81 -54.03 15.28
N GLN A 505 -22.93 -53.45 16.13
CA GLN A 505 -22.83 -53.45 17.60
C GLN A 505 -22.00 -52.25 18.09
N THR A 506 -22.38 -51.59 19.20
CA THR A 506 -21.53 -50.62 19.92
C THR A 506 -20.52 -51.31 20.85
N PRO A 507 -19.27 -50.82 20.93
CA PRO A 507 -18.46 -51.00 22.12
C PRO A 507 -17.87 -49.69 22.69
N ARG A 508 -18.20 -49.45 23.97
CA ARG A 508 -17.33 -48.94 25.05
C ARG A 508 -16.25 -47.87 24.73
N ARG A 509 -16.59 -46.65 25.15
CA ARG A 509 -15.79 -45.79 26.06
C ARG A 509 -14.67 -46.53 26.80
N VAL A 510 -13.42 -46.11 26.59
CA VAL A 510 -12.26 -46.40 27.46
C VAL A 510 -11.64 -45.08 27.89
N GLN A 511 -11.46 -44.89 29.19
CA GLN A 511 -10.67 -43.80 29.78
C GLN A 511 -9.24 -44.30 30.05
N ALA A 512 -8.23 -43.56 29.60
CA ALA A 512 -6.83 -43.65 30.02
C ALA A 512 -6.05 -42.51 29.32
N ARG A 513 -5.00 -41.89 29.88
CA ARG A 513 -4.54 -41.78 31.28
C ARG A 513 -3.55 -40.60 31.35
N HIS A 514 -3.28 -40.11 32.56
CA HIS A 514 -2.12 -39.25 32.85
C HIS A 514 -0.81 -39.71 32.19
N LEU A 515 -0.01 -38.74 31.77
CA LEU A 515 1.45 -38.78 31.84
C LEU A 515 1.97 -37.51 32.56
N PRO A 516 3.18 -37.54 33.15
CA PRO A 516 3.55 -36.62 34.22
C PRO A 516 4.35 -35.38 33.75
N GLN A 517 4.26 -34.32 34.54
CA GLN A 517 5.33 -33.33 34.64
C GLN A 517 6.47 -33.92 35.46
N ASP A 518 7.71 -33.78 34.99
CA ASP A 518 8.90 -33.60 35.83
C ASP A 518 10.07 -33.22 34.92
N ASN A 519 10.74 -32.11 35.24
CA ASN A 519 12.20 -32.01 35.16
C ASN A 519 12.67 -30.77 35.93
N VAL A 520 13.18 -31.04 37.12
CA VAL A 520 13.93 -30.10 37.96
C VAL A 520 15.28 -29.84 37.29
N ILE A 521 15.69 -28.58 37.19
CA ILE A 521 17.10 -28.22 36.97
C ILE A 521 17.63 -27.66 38.29
N THR A 522 18.52 -28.43 38.92
CA THR A 522 19.36 -27.98 40.04
C THR A 522 20.45 -27.03 39.55
N LEU A 523 20.65 -25.96 40.31
CA LEU A 523 21.84 -25.12 40.26
C LEU A 523 23.07 -25.87 40.78
N ASP A 524 24.23 -25.59 40.18
CA ASP A 524 25.58 -25.67 40.75
C ASP A 524 26.39 -24.50 40.14
#